data_AF-A0A061DEV8-F1
#
_entry.id   AF-A0A061DEV8-F1
#
_cell.length_a   1.000
_cell.length_b   1.000
_cell.length_c   1.000
_cell.angle_alpha   90.00
_cell.angle_beta   90.00
_cell.angle_gamma   90.00
#
_symmetry.space_group_name_H-M   'P 1'
#
loop_
_entity.id
_entity.type
_entity.pdbx_description
1 polymer ?
#
loop_
_entity_poly.entity_id
_entity_poly.type
_entity_poly.pdbx_seq_one_letter_code
_entity_poly.pdbx_strand_id
1 'polypeptide(L)'
;MVYKSLTEAPHNLKEGIDWLMAVKGTDGEKHLKAMAAAVHHLFSDISARFKKSSSFKEIKSITEGFLQKPEIKDDWLVKTLLRRFYTPDSTENTGFRPYWHKHYDEYGRVVRVKGTKPEFIEECLSNVMDGFEKLLDDIKNPDEYKSAYSSKATWEASCAKDPEACAMVLVGIAPMLYAGLQSLRTTAEFKVGPFHKHTSRKNLGDVLRALGYVEPECRSGMNGSYIYETFRGLDKDLIHNTYDLAGFDIFYASKKAAVKSGKLDKDAQEMIDFYVNMKPINPPKKYVLRKPPSTYTATGSNNMYYPWLPTVLDMGDTVPL
;
A
#
# COMPACT_ATOMS: atom_id res chain seq x y z
N MET A 1 -5.31 22.77 12.19
CA MET A 1 -4.37 22.80 11.05
C MET A 1 -3.01 23.25 11.59
N VAL A 2 -1.98 22.42 11.40
CA VAL A 2 -0.61 22.60 11.93
C VAL A 2 0.34 23.10 10.82
N TYR A 3 0.15 22.65 9.59
CA TYR A 3 1.07 22.91 8.47
C TYR A 3 0.56 23.98 7.51
N LYS A 4 1.47 24.82 7.01
CA LYS A 4 1.19 25.91 6.07
C LYS A 4 1.80 25.70 4.69
N SER A 5 2.70 24.73 4.54
CA SER A 5 3.34 24.35 3.29
C SER A 5 3.32 22.83 3.08
N LEU A 6 3.21 22.39 1.82
CA LEU A 6 3.36 20.98 1.44
C LEU A 6 4.83 20.50 1.49
N THR A 7 5.78 21.39 1.75
CA THR A 7 7.18 21.00 2.01
C THR A 7 7.41 20.61 3.48
N GLU A 8 6.45 20.88 4.36
CA GLU A 8 6.48 20.42 5.76
C GLU A 8 6.00 18.98 5.83
N ALA A 9 6.85 18.09 6.34
CA ALA A 9 6.54 16.67 6.33
C ALA A 9 5.58 16.24 7.45
N PRO A 10 4.64 15.34 7.14
CA PRO A 10 3.74 14.75 8.12
C PRO A 10 4.47 13.78 9.06
N HIS A 11 3.94 13.62 10.27
CA HIS A 11 4.51 12.81 11.35
C HIS A 11 3.71 11.54 11.66
N ASN A 12 2.55 11.36 11.02
CA ASN A 12 1.72 10.18 11.15
C ASN A 12 0.87 9.94 9.89
N LEU A 13 0.17 8.79 9.83
CA LEU A 13 -0.63 8.40 8.68
C LEU A 13 -1.73 9.41 8.35
N LYS A 14 -2.47 9.90 9.35
CA LYS A 14 -3.53 10.89 9.15
C LYS A 14 -2.98 12.15 8.47
N GLU A 15 -1.88 12.69 9.00
CA GLU A 15 -1.22 13.85 8.42
C GLU A 15 -0.70 13.56 7.01
N GLY A 16 -0.19 12.36 6.74
CA GLY A 16 0.24 11.94 5.40
C GLY A 16 -0.91 11.87 4.41
N ILE A 17 -2.08 11.40 4.83
CA ILE A 17 -3.28 11.39 4.00
C ILE A 17 -3.80 12.82 3.79
N ASP A 18 -3.82 13.66 4.83
CA ASP A 18 -4.15 15.08 4.71
C ASP A 18 -3.22 15.79 3.71
N TRP A 19 -1.93 15.47 3.72
CA TRP A 19 -0.96 15.97 2.76
C TRP A 19 -1.29 15.55 1.33
N LEU A 20 -1.63 14.27 1.10
CA LEU A 20 -2.05 13.78 -0.22
C LEU A 20 -3.29 14.51 -0.73
N MET A 21 -4.28 14.75 0.14
CA MET A 21 -5.50 15.48 -0.24
C MET A 21 -5.20 16.95 -0.57
N ALA A 22 -4.28 17.58 0.17
CA ALA A 22 -3.85 18.94 -0.10
C ALA A 22 -3.03 19.08 -1.39
N VAL A 23 -2.22 18.06 -1.73
CA VAL A 23 -1.53 17.95 -3.03
C VAL A 23 -2.52 17.79 -4.17
N LYS A 24 -3.51 16.89 -4.02
CA LYS A 24 -4.56 16.65 -5.03
C LYS A 24 -5.32 17.96 -5.29
N GLY A 25 -5.77 18.65 -4.23
CA GLY A 25 -6.42 19.95 -4.35
C GLY A 25 -7.61 19.93 -5.30
N THR A 26 -7.88 21.06 -5.97
CA THR A 26 -9.00 21.18 -6.93
C THR A 26 -8.64 20.79 -8.36
N ASP A 27 -7.36 20.81 -8.73
CA ASP A 27 -6.85 20.47 -10.06
C ASP A 27 -6.01 19.19 -10.00
N GLY A 28 -6.66 18.10 -9.54
CA GLY A 28 -6.00 16.84 -9.20
C GLY A 28 -5.19 16.25 -10.35
N GLU A 29 -5.72 16.27 -11.57
CA GLU A 29 -5.04 15.67 -12.74
C GLU A 29 -3.73 16.40 -13.07
N LYS A 30 -3.74 17.73 -13.07
CA LYS A 30 -2.56 18.53 -13.38
C LYS A 30 -1.49 18.39 -12.31
N HIS A 31 -1.87 18.46 -11.03
CA HIS A 31 -0.93 18.31 -9.91
C HIS A 31 -0.32 16.91 -9.87
N LEU A 32 -1.14 15.90 -10.16
CA LEU A 32 -0.70 14.53 -10.22
C LEU A 32 0.32 14.31 -11.34
N LYS A 33 0.08 14.84 -12.55
CA LYS A 33 1.05 14.78 -13.66
C LYS A 33 2.37 15.46 -13.32
N ALA A 34 2.30 16.64 -12.68
CA ALA A 34 3.49 17.36 -12.27
C ALA A 34 4.27 16.62 -11.15
N MET A 35 3.57 16.02 -10.19
CA MET A 35 4.16 15.17 -9.16
C MET A 35 4.79 13.90 -9.77
N ALA A 36 4.10 13.25 -10.71
CA ALA A 36 4.61 12.06 -11.40
C ALA A 36 5.92 12.37 -12.13
N ALA A 37 5.97 13.48 -12.85
CA ALA A 37 7.18 13.95 -13.52
C ALA A 37 8.32 14.24 -12.51
N ALA A 38 8.01 14.88 -11.37
CA ALA A 38 9.00 15.18 -10.33
C ALA A 38 9.54 13.91 -9.65
N VAL A 39 8.67 12.94 -9.33
CA VAL A 39 9.07 11.64 -8.78
C VAL A 39 9.89 10.85 -9.82
N HIS A 40 9.49 10.86 -11.09
CA HIS A 40 10.24 10.22 -12.17
C HIS A 40 11.63 10.81 -12.33
N HIS A 41 11.74 12.14 -12.31
CA HIS A 41 13.02 12.84 -12.34
C HIS A 41 13.88 12.45 -11.13
N LEU A 42 13.29 12.40 -9.93
CA LEU A 42 13.95 12.00 -8.70
C LEU A 42 14.43 10.54 -8.70
N PHE A 43 13.69 9.63 -9.35
CA PHE A 43 14.06 8.22 -9.46
C PHE A 43 15.15 7.99 -10.52
N SER A 44 15.09 8.75 -11.62
CA SER A 44 16.01 8.64 -12.75
C SER A 44 17.36 9.27 -12.45
N ASP A 45 17.34 10.46 -11.85
CA ASP A 45 18.52 11.10 -11.30
C ASP A 45 18.68 10.56 -9.89
N ILE A 46 19.45 9.46 -9.72
CA ILE A 46 19.91 8.96 -8.40
C ILE A 46 20.86 10.01 -7.82
N SER A 47 20.35 11.22 -7.63
CA SER A 47 21.15 12.42 -7.53
C SER A 47 21.82 12.32 -6.17
N ALA A 48 23.14 12.47 -6.17
CA ALA A 48 23.88 12.60 -4.93
C ALA A 48 23.31 13.74 -4.05
N ARG A 49 22.55 14.67 -4.65
CA ARG A 49 21.78 15.74 -4.02
C ARG A 49 20.68 15.20 -3.10
N PHE A 50 19.90 14.21 -3.52
CA PHE A 50 18.85 13.61 -2.68
C PHE A 50 19.43 12.93 -1.43
N LYS A 51 20.47 12.10 -1.59
CA LYS A 51 21.15 11.42 -0.47
C LYS A 51 21.86 12.39 0.49
N LYS A 52 22.20 13.60 0.02
CA LYS A 52 22.87 14.63 0.82
C LYS A 52 21.91 15.69 1.37
N SER A 53 20.67 15.76 0.86
CA SER A 53 19.68 16.74 1.29
C SER A 53 19.40 16.60 2.78
N SER A 54 19.56 17.70 3.51
CA SER A 54 19.22 17.77 4.94
C SER A 54 17.72 17.51 5.14
N SER A 55 16.88 18.02 4.25
CA SER A 55 15.43 17.84 4.30
C SER A 55 15.05 16.38 4.18
N PHE A 56 15.63 15.61 3.25
CA PHE A 56 15.30 14.19 3.12
C PHE A 56 15.72 13.37 4.36
N LYS A 57 16.85 13.70 4.98
CA LYS A 57 17.28 13.05 6.23
C LYS A 57 16.31 13.33 7.38
N GLU A 58 15.81 14.55 7.47
CA GLU A 58 14.81 14.93 8.46
C GLU A 58 13.51 14.14 8.26
N ILE A 59 13.00 14.09 7.02
CA ILE A 59 11.79 13.32 6.68
C ILE A 59 11.98 11.83 6.97
N LYS A 60 13.14 11.28 6.61
CA LYS A 60 13.50 9.90 6.93
C LYS A 60 13.46 9.66 8.44
N SER A 61 14.00 10.59 9.23
CA SER A 61 13.98 10.50 10.71
C SER A 61 12.56 10.57 11.26
N ILE A 62 11.70 11.43 10.71
CA ILE A 62 10.28 11.52 11.08
C ILE A 62 9.56 10.20 10.80
N THR A 63 9.72 9.67 9.58
CA THR A 63 9.17 8.39 9.16
C THR A 63 9.68 7.24 10.04
N GLU A 64 10.97 7.20 10.35
CA GLU A 64 11.55 6.20 11.26
C GLU A 64 10.95 6.29 12.67
N GLY A 65 10.82 7.51 13.22
CA GLY A 65 10.19 7.74 14.51
C GLY A 65 8.73 7.26 14.56
N PHE A 66 7.97 7.47 13.47
CA PHE A 66 6.63 6.91 13.34
C PHE A 66 6.64 5.37 13.37
N LEU A 67 7.50 4.74 12.57
CA LEU A 67 7.60 3.27 12.48
C LEU A 67 8.00 2.62 13.82
N GLN A 68 8.68 3.37 14.70
CA GLN A 68 9.08 2.91 16.04
C GLN A 68 7.95 2.99 17.10
N LYS A 69 6.77 3.54 16.79
CA LYS A 69 5.68 3.62 17.77
C LYS A 69 5.28 2.24 18.28
N PRO A 70 5.13 2.03 19.60
CA PRO A 70 4.92 0.70 20.19
C PRO A 70 3.68 -0.01 19.64
N GLU A 71 2.65 0.73 19.24
CA GLU A 71 1.41 0.21 18.68
C GLU A 71 1.62 -0.42 17.30
N ILE A 72 2.65 -0.03 16.54
CA ILE A 72 2.87 -0.53 15.18
C ILE A 72 4.22 -1.23 14.98
N LYS A 73 5.27 -0.88 15.73
CA LYS A 73 6.65 -1.41 15.57
C LYS A 73 6.73 -2.93 15.62
N ASP A 74 5.82 -3.56 16.36
CA ASP A 74 5.82 -5.01 16.55
C ASP A 74 5.16 -5.80 15.41
N ASP A 75 4.49 -5.11 14.48
CA ASP A 75 3.97 -5.72 13.27
C ASP A 75 5.13 -6.22 12.39
N TRP A 76 5.03 -7.45 11.88
CA TRP A 76 6.11 -8.10 11.15
C TRP A 76 6.50 -7.34 9.87
N LEU A 77 5.55 -6.66 9.21
CA LEU A 77 5.82 -5.84 8.03
C LEU A 77 6.56 -4.58 8.44
N VAL A 78 6.12 -3.91 9.53
CA VAL A 78 6.81 -2.74 10.08
C VAL A 78 8.24 -3.10 10.52
N LYS A 79 8.46 -4.24 11.17
CA LYS A 79 9.81 -4.76 11.47
C LYS A 79 10.64 -4.94 10.22
N THR A 80 10.05 -5.45 9.14
CA THR A 80 10.73 -5.64 7.87
C THR A 80 11.14 -4.29 7.26
N LEU A 81 10.27 -3.28 7.31
CA LEU A 81 10.58 -1.93 6.87
C LEU A 81 11.69 -1.30 7.71
N LEU A 82 11.60 -1.37 9.04
CA LEU A 82 12.62 -0.87 9.96
C LEU A 82 13.99 -1.51 9.68
N ARG A 83 14.05 -2.83 9.42
CA ARG A 83 15.29 -3.48 8.99
C ARG A 83 15.86 -2.82 7.73
N ARG A 84 15.06 -2.50 6.73
CA ARG A 84 15.53 -1.79 5.51
C ARG A 84 16.07 -0.39 5.81
N PHE A 85 15.64 0.27 6.88
CA PHE A 85 16.20 1.57 7.29
C PHE A 85 17.61 1.42 7.92
N TYR A 86 17.85 0.34 8.67
CA TYR A 86 19.07 0.12 9.45
C TYR A 86 20.12 -0.75 8.78
N THR A 87 19.74 -1.71 7.92
CA THR A 87 20.67 -2.66 7.31
C THR A 87 21.10 -2.16 5.92
N PRO A 88 22.38 -1.79 5.72
CA PRO A 88 22.91 -1.47 4.40
C PRO A 88 23.29 -2.70 3.57
N ASP A 89 23.00 -3.92 4.01
CA ASP A 89 23.39 -5.12 3.27
C ASP A 89 22.35 -6.21 3.46
N SER A 90 21.89 -6.78 2.35
CA SER A 90 21.43 -8.17 2.35
C SER A 90 21.92 -8.84 1.08
N THR A 91 23.24 -9.04 1.01
CA THR A 91 23.79 -10.23 0.35
C THR A 91 23.53 -11.50 1.16
N GLU A 92 22.93 -11.42 2.35
CA GLU A 92 22.39 -12.57 3.07
C GLU A 92 21.03 -13.00 2.51
N ASN A 93 21.06 -13.56 1.30
CA ASN A 93 20.06 -14.53 0.86
C ASN A 93 20.40 -15.89 1.48
N THR A 94 20.19 -16.06 2.78
CA THR A 94 20.24 -17.38 3.43
C THR A 94 18.86 -18.05 3.33
N GLY A 95 18.65 -18.73 2.19
CA GLY A 95 17.99 -20.04 2.11
C GLY A 95 16.50 -20.22 2.40
N PHE A 96 15.81 -19.34 3.14
CA PHE A 96 14.39 -19.54 3.45
C PHE A 96 13.65 -18.21 3.56
N ARG A 97 13.10 -17.74 2.42
CA ARG A 97 12.11 -16.67 2.42
C ARG A 97 10.71 -17.28 2.42
N PRO A 98 9.86 -16.99 3.42
CA PRO A 98 8.43 -17.22 3.33
C PRO A 98 7.89 -16.69 2.00
N TYR A 99 6.96 -17.42 1.38
CA TYR A 99 6.34 -17.12 0.08
C TYR A 99 6.00 -15.63 -0.14
N TRP A 100 5.65 -14.90 0.92
CA TRP A 100 5.35 -13.47 0.92
C TRP A 100 6.56 -12.55 0.69
N HIS A 101 7.77 -12.91 1.15
CA HIS A 101 8.99 -12.13 0.90
C HIS A 101 9.41 -12.13 -0.58
N LYS A 102 8.95 -13.11 -1.36
CA LYS A 102 9.21 -13.16 -2.80
C LYS A 102 8.45 -12.04 -3.52
N HIS A 103 7.19 -11.81 -3.15
CA HIS A 103 6.39 -10.73 -3.71
C HIS A 103 6.99 -9.34 -3.41
N TYR A 104 7.42 -9.05 -2.18
CA TYR A 104 7.99 -7.73 -1.83
C TYR A 104 9.35 -7.41 -2.45
N ASP A 105 10.20 -8.42 -2.67
CA ASP A 105 11.45 -8.25 -3.43
C ASP A 105 11.23 -8.19 -4.94
N GLU A 106 10.12 -8.74 -5.43
CA GLU A 106 9.67 -8.56 -6.81
C GLU A 106 9.18 -7.11 -7.01
N TYR A 107 8.40 -6.54 -6.09
CA TYR A 107 7.91 -5.15 -6.17
C TYR A 107 9.03 -4.11 -6.13
N GLY A 108 10.04 -4.26 -5.26
CA GLY A 108 11.19 -3.34 -5.27
C GLY A 108 11.92 -3.30 -6.63
N ARG A 109 11.99 -4.45 -7.32
CA ARG A 109 12.51 -4.53 -8.69
C ARG A 109 11.57 -3.92 -9.73
N VAL A 110 10.24 -3.96 -9.49
CA VAL A 110 9.24 -3.31 -10.34
C VAL A 110 9.47 -1.80 -10.37
N VAL A 111 9.80 -1.14 -9.25
CA VAL A 111 10.12 0.30 -9.26
C VAL A 111 11.37 0.58 -10.11
N ARG A 112 12.41 -0.25 -10.00
CA ARG A 112 13.65 -0.07 -10.79
C ARG A 112 13.42 -0.25 -12.29
N VAL A 113 12.45 -1.07 -12.67
CA VAL A 113 12.17 -1.43 -14.06
C VAL A 113 11.04 -0.58 -14.65
N LYS A 114 9.86 -0.57 -14.02
CA LYS A 114 8.66 0.13 -14.45
C LYS A 114 8.57 1.57 -13.95
N GLY A 115 9.16 1.90 -12.78
CA GLY A 115 9.27 3.28 -12.28
C GLY A 115 10.18 4.18 -13.15
N THR A 116 10.79 3.63 -14.20
CA THR A 116 11.43 4.41 -15.27
C THR A 116 10.44 5.01 -16.27
N LYS A 117 9.16 4.62 -16.21
CA LYS A 117 8.10 5.14 -17.06
C LYS A 117 7.24 6.15 -16.28
N PRO A 118 7.13 7.41 -16.73
CA PRO A 118 6.29 8.41 -16.09
C PRO A 118 4.83 7.96 -15.95
N GLU A 119 4.30 7.21 -16.92
CA GLU A 119 2.92 6.73 -16.95
C GLU A 119 2.62 5.75 -15.82
N PHE A 120 3.60 4.90 -15.46
CA PHE A 120 3.46 3.98 -14.33
C PHE A 120 3.43 4.73 -13.01
N ILE A 121 4.28 5.75 -12.84
CA ILE A 121 4.27 6.58 -11.64
C ILE A 121 2.93 7.34 -11.53
N GLU A 122 2.43 7.87 -12.64
CA GLU A 122 1.12 8.53 -12.72
C GLU A 122 0.00 7.60 -12.25
N GLU A 123 -0.04 6.38 -12.76
CA GLU A 123 -1.00 5.34 -12.37
C GLU A 123 -0.90 4.99 -10.87
N CYS A 124 0.32 4.75 -10.37
CA CYS A 124 0.56 4.48 -8.95
C CYS A 124 0.07 5.64 -8.07
N LEU A 125 0.39 6.89 -8.43
CA LEU A 125 -0.03 8.07 -7.69
C LEU A 125 -1.54 8.22 -7.66
N SER A 126 -2.19 8.02 -8.80
CA SER A 126 -3.65 8.14 -8.94
C SER A 126 -4.34 7.13 -8.02
N ASN A 127 -3.93 5.87 -8.12
CA ASN A 127 -4.44 4.80 -7.29
C ASN A 127 -4.20 5.04 -5.80
N VAL A 128 -3.03 5.56 -5.43
CA VAL A 128 -2.69 5.89 -4.04
C VAL A 128 -3.55 7.03 -3.50
N MET A 129 -3.69 8.12 -4.25
CA MET A 129 -4.51 9.27 -3.84
C MET A 129 -5.98 8.88 -3.70
N ASP A 130 -6.55 8.18 -4.69
CA ASP A 130 -7.96 7.77 -4.68
C ASP A 130 -8.24 6.74 -3.58
N GLY A 131 -7.33 5.78 -3.37
CA GLY A 131 -7.47 4.79 -2.32
C GLY A 131 -7.40 5.42 -0.91
N PHE A 132 -6.50 6.37 -0.68
CA PHE A 132 -6.42 7.08 0.59
C PHE A 132 -7.57 8.07 0.80
N GLU A 133 -8.08 8.71 -0.25
CA GLU A 133 -9.29 9.54 -0.18
C GLU A 133 -10.49 8.71 0.26
N LYS A 134 -10.71 7.56 -0.37
CA LYS A 134 -11.80 6.64 -0.01
C LYS A 134 -11.65 6.12 1.42
N LEU A 135 -10.44 5.73 1.82
CA LEU A 135 -10.17 5.31 3.19
C LEU A 135 -10.49 6.44 4.18
N LEU A 136 -10.07 7.67 3.88
CA LEU A 136 -10.31 8.84 4.71
C LEU A 136 -11.80 9.13 4.87
N ASP A 137 -12.55 9.09 3.77
CA ASP A 137 -14.00 9.31 3.77
C ASP A 137 -14.76 8.28 4.63
N ASP A 138 -14.29 7.03 4.62
CA ASP A 138 -14.89 5.96 5.41
C ASP A 138 -14.60 6.10 6.91
N ILE A 139 -13.43 6.62 7.29
CA ILE A 139 -13.01 6.68 8.71
C ILE A 139 -13.30 8.03 9.39
N LYS A 140 -13.39 9.12 8.62
CA LYS A 140 -13.57 10.46 9.18
C LYS A 140 -15.00 10.69 9.65
N ASN A 141 -15.13 11.49 10.70
CA ASN A 141 -16.36 12.19 11.02
C ASN A 141 -16.36 13.54 10.29
N PRO A 142 -17.21 13.75 9.27
CA PRO A 142 -17.16 14.96 8.43
C PRO A 142 -17.37 16.26 9.22
N ASP A 143 -18.12 16.23 10.32
CA ASP A 143 -18.46 17.43 11.09
C ASP A 143 -17.33 17.84 12.05
N GLU A 144 -16.50 16.89 12.46
CA GLU A 144 -15.45 17.09 13.48
C GLU A 144 -14.04 17.00 12.90
N TYR A 145 -13.88 16.46 11.69
CA TYR A 145 -12.58 16.21 11.10
C TYR A 145 -11.83 17.51 10.80
N LYS A 146 -10.59 17.59 11.30
CA LYS A 146 -9.71 18.73 11.07
C LYS A 146 -8.47 18.27 10.31
N SER A 147 -8.31 18.75 9.08
CA SER A 147 -7.10 18.50 8.33
C SER A 147 -5.88 19.06 9.07
N ALA A 148 -4.75 18.35 8.96
CA ALA A 148 -3.47 18.83 9.44
C ALA A 148 -2.92 19.99 8.59
N TYR A 149 -3.26 20.04 7.31
CA TYR A 149 -2.77 21.06 6.38
C TYR A 149 -3.78 22.19 6.25
N SER A 150 -3.27 23.42 6.27
CA SER A 150 -4.12 24.60 6.06
C SER A 150 -4.55 24.73 4.61
N SER A 151 -5.63 25.48 4.37
CA SER A 151 -6.05 25.86 3.01
C SER A 151 -5.01 26.67 2.23
N LYS A 152 -3.92 27.12 2.88
CA LYS A 152 -2.78 27.79 2.25
C LYS A 152 -1.71 26.82 1.74
N ALA A 153 -1.71 25.58 2.24
CA ALA A 153 -0.77 24.55 1.83
C ALA A 153 -1.23 23.90 0.52
N THR A 154 -1.21 24.66 -0.57
CA THR A 154 -1.60 24.18 -1.90
C THR A 154 -0.38 23.82 -2.75
N TRP A 155 -0.62 23.09 -3.84
CA TRP A 155 0.40 22.79 -4.84
C TRP A 155 1.06 24.08 -5.37
N GLU A 156 0.27 25.07 -5.76
CA GLU A 156 0.76 26.32 -6.35
C GLU A 156 1.61 27.11 -5.37
N ALA A 157 1.20 27.13 -4.10
CA ALA A 157 1.92 27.85 -3.06
C ALA A 157 3.24 27.16 -2.65
N SER A 158 3.27 25.83 -2.67
CA SER A 158 4.35 25.05 -2.05
C SER A 158 5.25 24.34 -3.06
N CYS A 159 4.67 23.71 -4.08
CA CYS A 159 5.33 22.76 -4.98
C CYS A 159 5.60 23.33 -6.37
N ALA A 160 4.78 24.24 -6.90
CA ALA A 160 4.89 24.65 -8.31
C ALA A 160 6.26 25.27 -8.68
N LYS A 161 6.93 25.92 -7.73
CA LYS A 161 8.28 26.48 -7.95
C LYS A 161 9.40 25.44 -7.85
N ASP A 162 9.20 24.43 -7.01
CA ASP A 162 10.15 23.34 -6.78
C ASP A 162 9.38 22.02 -6.58
N PRO A 163 8.91 21.39 -7.67
CA PRO A 163 8.13 20.16 -7.58
C PRO A 163 8.91 19.00 -6.96
N GLU A 164 10.24 19.02 -7.10
CA GLU A 164 11.11 18.02 -6.50
C GLU A 164 11.04 18.06 -4.98
N ALA A 165 10.96 19.24 -4.35
CA ALA A 165 10.82 19.33 -2.90
C ALA A 165 9.60 18.55 -2.38
N CYS A 166 8.46 18.67 -3.05
CA CYS A 166 7.25 17.91 -2.69
C CYS A 166 7.37 16.42 -3.07
N ALA A 167 8.05 16.07 -4.15
CA ALA A 167 8.37 14.68 -4.48
C ALA A 167 9.26 14.03 -3.40
N MET A 168 10.22 14.78 -2.84
CA MET A 168 11.04 14.30 -1.71
C MET A 168 10.19 14.04 -0.47
N VAL A 169 9.20 14.90 -0.20
CA VAL A 169 8.24 14.67 0.90
C VAL A 169 7.46 13.38 0.65
N LEU A 170 6.85 13.23 -0.53
CA LEU A 170 6.07 12.05 -0.88
C LEU A 170 6.87 10.75 -0.72
N VAL A 171 8.05 10.68 -1.35
CA VAL A 171 8.91 9.48 -1.30
C VAL A 171 9.44 9.24 0.12
N GLY A 172 9.68 10.30 0.89
CA GLY A 172 10.09 10.22 2.28
C GLY A 172 9.01 9.70 3.23
N ILE A 173 7.74 10.01 2.97
CA ILE A 173 6.61 9.63 3.83
C ILE A 173 5.91 8.36 3.36
N ALA A 174 6.14 7.91 2.13
CA ALA A 174 5.54 6.70 1.58
C ALA A 174 5.77 5.43 2.45
N PRO A 175 6.93 5.21 3.11
CA PRO A 175 7.07 4.13 4.09
C PRO A 175 6.11 4.25 5.28
N MET A 176 5.86 5.47 5.76
CA MET A 176 4.88 5.74 6.82
C MET A 176 3.45 5.46 6.34
N LEU A 177 3.09 5.91 5.13
CA LEU A 177 1.80 5.64 4.51
C LEU A 177 1.56 4.12 4.38
N TYR A 178 2.52 3.41 3.81
CA TYR A 178 2.47 1.95 3.63
C TYR A 178 2.33 1.23 4.98
N ALA A 179 3.20 1.55 5.95
CA ALA A 179 3.19 0.93 7.27
C ALA A 179 1.89 1.20 8.03
N GLY A 180 1.38 2.43 7.96
CA GLY A 180 0.16 2.83 8.62
C GLY A 180 -1.06 2.09 8.04
N LEU A 181 -1.17 2.08 6.71
CA LEU A 181 -2.22 1.35 5.98
C LEU A 181 -2.20 -0.14 6.32
N GLN A 182 -1.01 -0.74 6.29
CA GLN A 182 -0.82 -2.15 6.59
C GLN A 182 -1.14 -2.49 8.05
N SER A 183 -0.73 -1.65 9.00
CA SER A 183 -1.03 -1.85 10.43
C SER A 183 -2.54 -1.79 10.70
N LEU A 184 -3.25 -0.89 10.01
CA LEU A 184 -4.69 -0.80 10.11
C LEU A 184 -5.37 -2.04 9.51
N ARG A 185 -4.92 -2.46 8.33
CA ARG A 185 -5.41 -3.67 7.64
C ARG A 185 -5.23 -4.93 8.48
N THR A 186 -4.02 -5.17 8.99
CA THR A 186 -3.74 -6.37 9.80
C THR A 186 -4.58 -6.38 11.06
N THR A 187 -4.70 -5.25 11.74
CA THR A 187 -5.55 -5.11 12.94
C THR A 187 -7.03 -5.41 12.67
N ALA A 188 -7.54 -5.05 11.49
CA ALA A 188 -8.90 -5.36 11.06
C ALA A 188 -9.07 -6.85 10.67
N GLU A 189 -8.13 -7.40 9.88
CA GLU A 189 -8.13 -8.81 9.45
C GLU A 189 -8.04 -9.79 10.63
N PHE A 190 -7.28 -9.47 11.68
CA PHE A 190 -7.17 -10.35 12.86
C PHE A 190 -8.45 -10.44 13.68
N LYS A 191 -9.39 -9.49 13.54
CA LYS A 191 -10.68 -9.51 14.25
C LYS A 191 -11.76 -10.32 13.55
N VAL A 192 -11.65 -10.55 12.23
CA VAL A 192 -12.71 -11.14 11.40
C VAL A 192 -12.23 -12.28 10.48
N GLY A 193 -10.93 -12.39 10.25
CA GLY A 193 -10.33 -13.33 9.29
C GLY A 193 -9.84 -14.66 9.87
N PRO A 194 -9.39 -15.59 9.00
CA PRO A 194 -9.00 -16.94 9.38
C PRO A 194 -7.72 -17.02 10.26
N PHE A 195 -6.97 -15.93 10.42
CA PHE A 195 -5.67 -15.89 11.09
C PHE A 195 -5.69 -15.37 12.55
N HIS A 196 -6.85 -15.31 13.19
CA HIS A 196 -7.11 -14.77 14.54
C HIS A 196 -6.29 -15.34 15.73
N LYS A 197 -5.31 -16.24 15.52
CA LYS A 197 -4.64 -17.01 16.59
C LYS A 197 -3.17 -16.66 16.89
N HIS A 198 -2.49 -15.81 16.11
CA HIS A 198 -1.00 -15.81 16.12
C HIS A 198 -0.27 -14.50 16.46
N THR A 199 -0.96 -13.42 16.85
CA THR A 199 -0.32 -12.16 17.26
C THR A 199 -1.04 -11.53 18.45
N SER A 200 -0.33 -10.72 19.24
CA SER A 200 -0.92 -9.96 20.34
C SER A 200 -2.07 -9.11 19.79
N ARG A 201 -3.27 -9.27 20.38
CA ARG A 201 -4.47 -8.53 19.98
C ARG A 201 -4.24 -7.03 20.23
N LYS A 202 -3.78 -6.31 19.21
CA LYS A 202 -3.68 -4.85 19.26
C LYS A 202 -5.08 -4.25 19.30
N ASN A 203 -5.29 -3.28 20.18
CA ASN A 203 -6.54 -2.54 20.22
C ASN A 203 -6.60 -1.62 18.99
N LEU A 204 -7.73 -1.66 18.26
CA LEU A 204 -7.93 -0.82 17.08
C LEU A 204 -7.86 0.67 17.44
N GLY A 205 -8.37 1.06 18.61
CA GLY A 205 -8.31 2.44 19.07
C GLY A 205 -6.88 2.91 19.33
N ASP A 206 -6.02 2.05 19.88
CA ASP A 206 -4.61 2.38 20.11
C ASP A 206 -3.86 2.52 18.78
N VAL A 207 -4.11 1.63 17.83
CA VAL A 207 -3.56 1.73 16.47
C VAL A 207 -4.02 3.03 15.80
N LEU A 208 -5.33 3.34 15.78
CA LEU A 208 -5.85 4.58 15.21
C LEU A 208 -5.19 5.82 15.82
N ARG A 209 -5.04 5.85 17.15
CA ARG A 209 -4.36 6.94 17.86
C ARG A 209 -2.90 7.08 17.44
N ALA A 210 -2.17 5.97 17.31
CA ALA A 210 -0.79 5.97 16.82
C ALA A 210 -0.68 6.47 15.37
N LEU A 211 -1.70 6.19 14.55
CA LEU A 211 -1.85 6.66 13.17
C LEU A 211 -2.26 8.14 13.07
N GLY A 212 -2.57 8.80 14.19
CA GLY A 212 -2.94 10.22 14.25
C GLY A 212 -4.44 10.49 14.31
N TYR A 213 -5.27 9.44 14.32
CA TYR A 213 -6.73 9.56 14.40
C TYR A 213 -7.19 9.60 15.85
N VAL A 214 -7.86 10.69 16.23
CA VAL A 214 -8.38 10.90 17.59
C VAL A 214 -9.89 11.12 17.56
N GLU A 215 -10.59 10.76 18.63
CA GLU A 215 -12.00 11.12 18.80
C GLU A 215 -12.12 12.62 19.15
N PRO A 216 -13.14 13.35 18.65
CA PRO A 216 -14.29 12.88 17.88
C PRO A 216 -14.11 12.94 16.34
N GLU A 217 -12.88 13.14 15.84
CA GLU A 217 -12.60 13.27 14.39
C GLU A 217 -12.82 11.95 13.62
N CYS A 218 -12.90 10.84 14.34
CA CYS A 218 -13.21 9.51 13.85
C CYS A 218 -14.72 9.28 13.80
N ARG A 219 -15.20 8.56 12.77
CA ARG A 219 -16.59 8.12 12.70
C ARG A 219 -16.95 7.26 13.92
N SER A 220 -18.10 7.54 14.53
CA SER A 220 -18.57 6.81 15.72
C SER A 220 -18.87 5.34 15.41
N GLY A 221 -18.55 4.44 16.33
CA GLY A 221 -18.91 3.02 16.22
C GLY A 221 -18.04 2.19 15.28
N MET A 222 -16.93 2.75 14.78
CA MET A 222 -15.97 1.98 13.98
C MET A 222 -15.40 0.80 14.77
N ASN A 223 -15.46 -0.38 14.18
CA ASN A 223 -14.88 -1.60 14.72
C ASN A 223 -14.03 -2.31 13.67
N GLY A 224 -13.40 -3.44 14.04
CA GLY A 224 -12.52 -4.17 13.12
C GLY A 224 -13.23 -4.66 11.86
N SER A 225 -14.50 -5.05 11.95
CA SER A 225 -15.29 -5.48 10.79
C SER A 225 -15.59 -4.34 9.84
N TYR A 226 -15.91 -3.16 10.38
CA TYR A 226 -16.14 -1.96 9.57
C TYR A 226 -14.88 -1.62 8.76
N ILE A 227 -13.73 -1.53 9.42
CA ILE A 227 -12.45 -1.27 8.75
C ILE A 227 -12.13 -2.35 7.72
N TYR A 228 -12.35 -3.63 8.05
CA TYR A 228 -12.11 -4.73 7.12
C TYR A 228 -12.93 -4.60 5.82
N GLU A 229 -14.22 -4.25 5.93
CA GLU A 229 -15.07 -4.03 4.75
C GLU A 229 -14.65 -2.77 3.96
N THR A 230 -14.21 -1.69 4.63
CA THR A 230 -13.56 -0.56 3.96
C THR A 230 -12.38 -1.03 3.10
N PHE A 231 -11.48 -1.86 3.65
CA PHE A 231 -10.35 -2.41 2.90
C PHE A 231 -10.75 -3.29 1.72
N ARG A 232 -11.88 -4.02 1.80
CA ARG A 232 -12.41 -4.80 0.65
C ARG A 232 -12.90 -3.90 -0.48
N GLY A 233 -13.33 -2.69 -0.15
CA GLY A 233 -13.72 -1.66 -1.10
C GLY A 233 -12.55 -0.88 -1.69
N LEU A 234 -11.35 -0.96 -1.13
CA LEU A 234 -10.16 -0.31 -1.67
C LEU A 234 -9.61 -1.09 -2.86
N ASP A 235 -8.89 -0.36 -3.71
CA ASP A 235 -8.16 -0.98 -4.82
C ASP A 235 -7.11 -1.96 -4.28
N LYS A 236 -7.01 -3.13 -4.93
CA LYS A 236 -6.09 -4.20 -4.51
C LYS A 236 -4.62 -3.82 -4.66
N ASP A 237 -4.34 -2.85 -5.53
CA ASP A 237 -3.01 -2.38 -5.83
C ASP A 237 -2.60 -1.19 -4.94
N LEU A 238 -3.50 -0.62 -4.13
CA LEU A 238 -3.19 0.50 -3.23
C LEU A 238 -1.94 0.27 -2.37
N ILE A 239 -1.88 -0.88 -1.71
CA ILE A 239 -0.74 -1.24 -0.85
C ILE A 239 0.54 -1.41 -1.67
N HIS A 240 0.44 -2.00 -2.86
CA HIS A 240 1.57 -2.23 -3.75
C HIS A 240 2.10 -0.92 -4.33
N ASN A 241 1.22 -0.05 -4.83
CA ASN A 241 1.55 1.26 -5.36
C ASN A 241 2.15 2.17 -4.28
N THR A 242 1.64 2.11 -3.04
CA THR A 242 2.23 2.87 -1.92
C THR A 242 3.65 2.40 -1.62
N TYR A 243 3.89 1.08 -1.68
CA TYR A 243 5.22 0.50 -1.51
C TYR A 243 6.17 0.90 -2.65
N ASP A 244 5.69 0.90 -3.89
CA ASP A 244 6.47 1.25 -5.06
C ASP A 244 6.90 2.73 -5.04
N LEU A 245 6.00 3.63 -4.63
CA LEU A 245 6.32 5.05 -4.44
C LEU A 245 7.35 5.31 -3.33
N ALA A 246 7.47 4.42 -2.35
CA ALA A 246 8.49 4.53 -1.32
C ALA A 246 9.92 4.36 -1.87
N GLY A 247 10.07 3.79 -3.08
CA GLY A 247 11.37 3.66 -3.73
C GLY A 247 12.40 2.97 -2.84
N PHE A 248 11.97 1.96 -2.06
CA PHE A 248 12.81 1.31 -1.05
C PHE A 248 14.16 0.88 -1.62
N ASP A 249 14.17 0.36 -2.85
CA ASP A 249 15.37 -0.14 -3.49
C ASP A 249 16.32 0.96 -4.01
N ILE A 250 15.83 2.21 -4.13
CA ILE A 250 16.60 3.37 -4.63
C ILE A 250 17.14 4.20 -3.45
N PHE A 251 16.31 4.45 -2.45
CA PHE A 251 16.60 5.43 -1.39
C PHE A 251 16.92 4.82 -0.04
N TYR A 252 16.46 3.59 0.22
CA TYR A 252 16.57 2.93 1.51
C TYR A 252 17.47 1.68 1.45
N ALA A 253 17.61 1.04 0.28
CA ALA A 253 18.57 -0.02 0.01
C ALA A 253 19.92 0.54 -0.51
N SER A 254 20.97 -0.22 -0.26
CA SER A 254 22.36 0.23 -0.16
C SER A 254 23.13 0.56 -1.47
N LYS A 255 24.30 1.17 -1.22
CA LYS A 255 25.29 1.88 -2.07
C LYS A 255 25.77 1.25 -3.39
N LYS A 256 25.30 0.08 -3.83
CA LYS A 256 25.83 -0.57 -5.05
C LYS A 256 25.10 -0.23 -6.36
N ALA A 257 24.01 0.52 -6.32
CA ALA A 257 23.26 0.87 -7.54
C ALA A 257 23.80 2.10 -8.30
N ALA A 258 25.08 2.47 -8.13
CA ALA A 258 25.78 3.20 -9.19
C ALA A 258 26.15 2.19 -10.29
N VAL A 259 25.14 1.60 -10.93
CA VAL A 259 25.33 0.95 -12.22
C VAL A 259 25.75 2.08 -13.15
N LYS A 260 27.04 2.10 -13.52
CA LYS A 260 27.53 2.92 -14.62
C LYS A 260 26.55 2.76 -15.77
N SER A 261 25.94 3.87 -16.15
CA SER A 261 25.06 4.05 -17.30
C SER A 261 25.28 3.00 -18.40
N GLY A 262 24.29 2.15 -18.64
CA GLY A 262 24.14 1.48 -19.94
C GLY A 262 23.96 -0.03 -19.99
N LYS A 263 24.05 -0.79 -18.89
CA LYS A 263 23.68 -2.22 -18.92
C LYS A 263 22.79 -2.61 -17.74
N LEU A 264 21.53 -2.92 -18.05
CA LEU A 264 20.68 -3.73 -17.19
C LEU A 264 21.38 -5.08 -16.96
N ASP A 265 21.38 -5.51 -15.71
CA ASP A 265 21.78 -6.86 -15.34
C ASP A 265 20.95 -7.89 -16.14
N LYS A 266 21.55 -9.01 -16.56
CA LYS A 266 20.88 -10.01 -17.40
C LYS A 266 19.57 -10.49 -16.77
N ASP A 267 19.58 -10.66 -15.46
CA ASP A 267 18.40 -11.10 -14.69
C ASP A 267 17.29 -10.05 -14.69
N ALA A 268 17.64 -8.77 -14.75
CA ALA A 268 16.67 -7.68 -14.88
C ALA A 268 16.15 -7.54 -16.32
N GLN A 269 17.00 -7.82 -17.32
CA GLN A 269 16.62 -7.81 -18.73
C GLN A 269 15.66 -8.98 -19.08
N GLU A 270 15.96 -10.19 -18.64
CA GLU A 270 15.09 -11.37 -18.84
C GLU A 270 13.71 -11.18 -18.19
N MET A 271 13.65 -10.48 -17.05
CA MET A 271 12.38 -10.15 -16.38
C MET A 271 11.60 -9.03 -17.08
N ILE A 272 12.29 -8.02 -17.63
CA ILE A 272 11.66 -7.03 -18.52
C ILE A 272 11.02 -7.73 -19.71
N ASP A 273 11.77 -8.63 -20.34
CA ASP A 273 11.30 -9.38 -21.50
C ASP A 273 10.12 -10.29 -21.13
N PHE A 274 10.10 -10.87 -19.92
CA PHE A 274 8.98 -11.66 -19.42
C PHE A 274 7.69 -10.81 -19.22
N TYR A 275 7.79 -9.63 -18.60
CA TYR A 275 6.61 -8.82 -18.27
C TYR A 275 6.11 -7.95 -19.42
N VAL A 276 7.00 -7.45 -20.29
CA VAL A 276 6.64 -6.59 -21.43
C VAL A 276 6.13 -7.41 -22.61
N ASN A 277 6.61 -8.64 -22.79
CA ASN A 277 6.20 -9.51 -23.91
C ASN A 277 5.16 -10.57 -23.53
N MET A 278 4.42 -10.38 -22.43
CA MET A 278 3.24 -11.22 -22.20
C MET A 278 2.21 -10.98 -23.31
N LYS A 279 2.22 -11.88 -24.30
CA LYS A 279 1.03 -12.08 -25.14
C LYS A 279 -0.12 -12.50 -24.22
N PRO A 280 -1.37 -12.04 -24.47
CA PRO A 280 -2.51 -12.45 -23.69
C PRO A 280 -2.51 -13.98 -23.58
N ILE A 281 -2.51 -14.46 -22.34
CA ILE A 281 -2.57 -15.89 -22.05
C ILE A 281 -3.91 -16.35 -22.61
N ASN A 282 -3.88 -17.14 -23.70
CA ASN A 282 -5.05 -17.85 -24.16
C ASN A 282 -5.65 -18.58 -22.94
N PRO A 283 -6.97 -18.44 -22.68
CA PRO A 283 -7.58 -19.04 -21.51
C PRO A 283 -7.18 -20.52 -21.45
N PRO A 284 -6.75 -21.04 -20.30
CA PRO A 284 -6.29 -22.42 -20.21
C PRO A 284 -7.40 -23.33 -20.74
N LYS A 285 -7.02 -24.26 -21.64
CA LYS A 285 -7.92 -25.33 -22.09
C LYS A 285 -8.48 -26.01 -20.85
N LYS A 286 -9.82 -25.98 -20.71
CA LYS A 286 -10.64 -26.57 -19.64
C LYS A 286 -9.84 -27.36 -18.61
N TYR A 287 -9.68 -26.80 -17.41
CA TYR A 287 -9.31 -27.58 -16.23
C TYR A 287 -10.32 -28.71 -16.04
N VAL A 288 -9.90 -29.95 -16.30
CA VAL A 288 -10.62 -31.12 -15.80
C VAL A 288 -10.32 -31.20 -14.31
N LEU A 289 -11.25 -30.70 -13.49
CA LEU A 289 -11.24 -30.93 -12.05
C LEU A 289 -11.17 -32.44 -11.79
N ARG A 290 -10.02 -32.93 -11.33
CA ARG A 290 -9.92 -34.28 -10.77
C ARG A 290 -10.64 -34.27 -9.41
N LYS A 291 -11.93 -34.61 -9.50
CA LYS A 291 -12.93 -34.83 -8.44
C LYS A 291 -13.37 -33.57 -7.68
N PRO A 292 -14.69 -33.32 -7.57
CA PRO A 292 -15.22 -32.27 -6.69
C PRO A 292 -15.04 -32.64 -5.21
N PRO A 293 -14.93 -31.66 -4.31
CA PRO A 293 -14.89 -31.90 -2.87
C PRO A 293 -16.20 -32.56 -2.40
N SER A 294 -16.06 -33.61 -1.59
CA SER A 294 -17.17 -34.23 -0.87
C SER A 294 -17.71 -33.25 0.17
N THR A 295 -19.01 -32.97 0.12
CA THR A 295 -19.72 -32.28 1.21
C THR A 295 -20.52 -33.33 1.97
N TYR A 296 -20.14 -33.56 3.21
CA TYR A 296 -20.87 -34.43 4.12
C TYR A 296 -22.12 -33.65 4.60
N THR A 297 -23.30 -34.06 4.18
CA THR A 297 -24.56 -33.59 4.77
C THR A 297 -25.02 -34.54 5.86
N ALA A 298 -25.67 -34.01 6.90
CA ALA A 298 -26.04 -34.72 8.12
C ALA A 298 -27.09 -35.85 7.96
N THR A 299 -27.45 -36.22 6.74
CA THR A 299 -28.43 -37.27 6.41
C THR A 299 -27.83 -38.49 5.70
N GLY A 300 -26.49 -38.59 5.59
CA GLY A 300 -25.82 -39.84 5.26
C GLY A 300 -26.02 -40.38 3.84
N SER A 301 -26.33 -39.54 2.84
CA SER A 301 -26.35 -39.96 1.44
C SER A 301 -25.29 -39.22 0.59
N ASN A 302 -24.52 -40.00 -0.18
CA ASN A 302 -23.46 -39.51 -1.07
C ASN A 302 -24.05 -39.13 -2.44
N ASN A 303 -24.75 -38.01 -2.55
CA ASN A 303 -25.17 -37.48 -3.85
C ASN A 303 -24.20 -36.39 -4.34
N MET A 304 -23.68 -36.56 -5.56
CA MET A 304 -22.82 -35.59 -6.24
C MET A 304 -23.67 -34.46 -6.83
N TYR A 305 -23.38 -33.22 -6.44
CA TYR A 305 -24.01 -32.02 -7.00
C TYR A 305 -23.32 -31.60 -8.31
N TYR A 306 -24.10 -31.41 -9.38
CA TYR A 306 -23.64 -30.84 -10.65
C TYR A 306 -24.32 -29.48 -10.90
N PRO A 307 -23.57 -28.37 -11.08
CA PRO A 307 -24.13 -27.01 -11.14
C PRO A 307 -25.07 -26.70 -12.31
N TRP A 308 -25.25 -27.63 -13.25
CA TRP A 308 -25.96 -27.43 -14.51
C TRP A 308 -27.18 -28.36 -14.67
N LEU A 309 -27.43 -29.22 -13.68
CA LEU A 309 -28.59 -30.11 -13.64
C LEU A 309 -29.61 -29.52 -12.66
N PRO A 310 -30.88 -29.34 -13.05
CA PRO A 310 -31.91 -28.98 -12.09
C PRO A 310 -32.01 -30.09 -11.04
N THR A 311 -31.88 -29.74 -9.77
CA THR A 311 -32.20 -30.65 -8.67
C THR A 311 -33.68 -30.97 -8.75
N VAL A 312 -34.02 -32.22 -9.09
CA VAL A 312 -35.39 -32.71 -9.01
C VAL A 312 -35.75 -32.80 -7.53
N LEU A 313 -36.39 -31.75 -7.03
CA LEU A 313 -37.26 -31.86 -5.87
C LEU A 313 -38.53 -32.52 -6.38
N ASP A 314 -38.63 -33.82 -6.14
CA ASP A 314 -39.88 -34.56 -6.24
C ASP A 314 -40.84 -33.97 -5.20
N MET A 315 -41.66 -33.01 -5.63
CA MET A 315 -42.85 -32.56 -4.91
C MET A 315 -44.06 -33.25 -5.54
N GLY A 316 -44.28 -34.49 -5.16
CA GLY A 316 -45.55 -35.22 -5.25
C GLY A 316 -45.62 -36.11 -4.01
N ASP A 317 -46.62 -36.10 -3.14
CA ASP A 317 -48.00 -35.66 -3.29
C ASP A 317 -48.53 -35.12 -1.95
N THR A 318 -49.48 -34.20 -2.09
CA THR A 318 -50.50 -33.84 -1.12
C THR A 318 -51.26 -35.07 -0.56
N VAL A 319 -51.27 -35.24 0.79
CA VAL A 319 -52.41 -35.33 1.76
C VAL A 319 -53.63 -36.24 1.38
N PRO A 320 -54.39 -36.99 2.25
CA PRO A 320 -54.58 -36.96 3.73
C PRO A 320 -54.72 -38.32 4.50
N LEU A 321 -55.00 -38.17 5.81
CA LEU A 321 -55.43 -39.10 6.89
C LEU A 321 -54.33 -39.77 7.71
#